data_AF-A0AAN0Y1A0-F1
#
_entry.id   AF-A0AAN0Y1A0-F1
#
_cell.length_a   1.000
_cell.length_b   1.000
_cell.length_c   1.000
_cell.angle_alpha   90.00
_cell.angle_beta   90.00
_cell.angle_gamma   90.00
#
_symmetry.space_group_name_H-M   'P 1'
#
loop_
_entity.id
_entity.type
_entity.pdbx_description
1 polymer ?
#
loop_
_entity_poly.entity_id
_entity_poly.type
_entity_poly.pdbx_seq_one_letter_code
_entity_poly.pdbx_strand_id
1 'polypeptide(L)'
;MAALVDLVNFQLENAKALSVVLRQETQAITARVSADIESIAKQKMTLIDQLKTTDQRIASHPHVNQLTEDEHLSQVVNQIQSIVIDCQQVNQMNGESLNRAQLSFTKLNNMLQRTHGKVGMTYNAGGQTHTISTLGTNIKA
;
A
#
# COMPACT_ATOMS: atom_id res chain seq x y z
N MET A 1 7.66 -13.32 -33.74
CA MET A 1 6.31 -12.76 -33.61
C MET A 1 5.49 -13.43 -32.51
N ALA A 2 5.22 -14.75 -32.55
CA ALA A 2 4.45 -15.46 -31.52
C ALA A 2 4.97 -15.21 -30.07
N ALA A 3 6.29 -15.28 -29.88
CA ALA A 3 6.90 -15.05 -28.56
C ALA A 3 6.65 -13.63 -27.98
N LEU A 4 6.47 -12.61 -28.81
CA LEU A 4 6.17 -11.25 -28.33
C LEU A 4 4.70 -11.15 -27.89
N VAL A 5 3.80 -11.72 -28.69
CA VAL A 5 2.37 -11.79 -28.38
C VAL A 5 2.15 -12.50 -27.04
N ASP A 6 2.86 -13.60 -26.81
CA ASP A 6 2.81 -14.34 -25.55
C ASP A 6 3.30 -13.51 -24.36
N LEU A 7 4.38 -12.73 -24.52
CA LEU A 7 4.90 -11.84 -23.47
C LEU A 7 3.90 -10.72 -23.13
N VAL A 8 3.28 -10.11 -24.13
CA VAL A 8 2.29 -9.05 -23.95
C VAL A 8 1.02 -9.58 -23.28
N ASN A 9 0.55 -10.76 -23.70
CA ASN A 9 -0.58 -11.43 -23.06
C ASN A 9 -0.26 -11.81 -21.60
N PHE A 10 0.95 -12.30 -21.34
CA PHE A 10 1.41 -12.57 -19.98
C PHE A 10 1.45 -11.31 -19.11
N GLN A 11 1.91 -10.18 -19.67
CA GLN A 11 1.89 -8.88 -18.99
C GLN A 11 0.45 -8.44 -18.66
N LEU A 12 -0.49 -8.66 -19.57
CA LEU A 12 -1.92 -8.37 -19.34
C LEU A 12 -2.49 -9.18 -18.18
N GLU A 13 -2.21 -10.48 -18.13
CA GLU A 13 -2.69 -11.33 -17.04
C GLU A 13 -2.06 -10.95 -15.69
N ASN A 14 -0.77 -10.59 -15.67
CA ASN A 14 -0.13 -10.08 -14.46
C ASN A 14 -0.74 -8.74 -13.99
N ALA A 15 -1.08 -7.85 -14.91
CA ALA A 15 -1.72 -6.57 -14.57
C ALA A 15 -3.13 -6.78 -14.00
N LYS A 16 -3.92 -7.70 -14.58
CA LYS A 16 -5.24 -8.08 -14.04
C LYS A 16 -5.11 -8.72 -12.66
N ALA A 17 -4.16 -9.63 -12.48
CA ALA A 17 -3.90 -10.28 -11.19
C ALA A 17 -3.53 -9.22 -10.12
N LEU A 18 -2.68 -8.25 -10.46
CA LEU A 18 -2.34 -7.15 -9.56
C LEU A 18 -3.57 -6.33 -9.17
N SER A 19 -4.46 -6.03 -10.12
CA SER A 19 -5.72 -5.33 -9.85
C SER A 19 -6.59 -6.08 -8.84
N VAL A 20 -6.70 -7.41 -8.97
CA VAL A 20 -7.44 -8.26 -8.03
C VAL A 20 -6.80 -8.23 -6.63
N VAL A 21 -5.48 -8.39 -6.55
CA VAL A 21 -4.74 -8.36 -5.28
C VAL A 21 -4.90 -7.01 -4.57
N LEU A 22 -4.89 -5.89 -5.30
CA LEU A 22 -5.12 -4.56 -4.73
C LEU A 22 -6.55 -4.37 -4.20
N ARG A 23 -7.56 -4.96 -4.86
CA ARG A 23 -8.94 -4.96 -4.34
C ARG A 23 -9.06 -5.78 -3.06
N GLN A 24 -8.40 -6.93 -3.01
CA GLN A 24 -8.31 -7.75 -1.79
C GLN A 24 -7.60 -6.98 -0.66
N GLU A 25 -6.54 -6.24 -0.99
CA GLU A 25 -5.83 -5.38 -0.04
C GLU A 25 -6.78 -4.34 0.57
N THR A 26 -7.60 -3.67 -0.25
CA THR A 26 -8.60 -2.71 0.22
C THR A 26 -9.58 -3.35 1.22
N GLN A 27 -10.04 -4.58 0.93
CA GLN A 27 -10.92 -5.32 1.82
C GLN A 27 -10.24 -5.69 3.14
N ALA A 28 -9.01 -6.20 3.09
CA ALA A 28 -8.22 -6.58 4.27
C ALA A 28 -7.88 -5.38 5.16
N ILE A 29 -7.54 -4.23 4.58
CA ILE A 29 -7.32 -2.97 5.30
C ILE A 29 -8.60 -2.53 6.00
N THR A 30 -9.74 -2.57 5.30
CA THR A 30 -11.04 -2.18 5.86
C THR A 30 -11.45 -3.11 7.00
N ALA A 31 -11.25 -4.42 6.83
CA ALA A 31 -11.52 -5.44 7.84
C ALA A 31 -10.49 -5.47 8.99
N ARG A 32 -9.38 -4.73 8.85
CA ARG A 32 -8.27 -4.65 9.82
C ARG A 32 -7.63 -6.02 10.14
N VAL A 33 -7.53 -6.90 9.14
CA VAL A 33 -6.94 -8.23 9.29
C VAL A 33 -5.45 -8.19 8.96
N SER A 34 -4.60 -8.02 9.98
CA SER A 34 -3.15 -7.81 9.78
C SER A 34 -2.44 -8.96 9.05
N ALA A 35 -2.84 -10.20 9.30
CA ALA A 35 -2.25 -11.38 8.63
C ALA A 35 -2.52 -11.37 7.12
N ASP A 36 -3.74 -11.00 6.72
CA ASP A 36 -4.13 -10.90 5.31
C ASP A 36 -3.40 -9.76 4.62
N ILE A 37 -3.27 -8.61 5.29
CA ILE A 37 -2.49 -7.46 4.77
C ILE A 37 -1.04 -7.87 4.48
N GLU A 38 -0.40 -8.63 5.38
CA GLU A 38 0.98 -9.10 5.18
C GLU A 38 1.09 -10.10 4.01
N SER A 39 0.17 -11.06 3.94
CA SER A 39 0.13 -12.05 2.86
C SER A 39 -0.05 -11.39 1.49
N ILE A 40 -1.02 -10.47 1.41
CA ILE A 40 -1.34 -9.71 0.20
C ILE A 40 -0.16 -8.82 -0.21
N ALA A 41 0.55 -8.20 0.74
CA ALA A 41 1.74 -7.41 0.44
C ALA A 41 2.85 -8.23 -0.23
N LYS A 42 3.06 -9.48 0.21
CA LYS A 42 4.04 -10.40 -0.41
C LYS A 42 3.63 -10.75 -1.84
N GLN A 43 2.36 -11.11 -2.05
CA GLN A 43 1.82 -11.41 -3.38
C GLN A 43 1.93 -10.22 -4.33
N LYS A 44 1.58 -9.01 -3.85
CA LYS A 44 1.73 -7.76 -4.58
C LYS A 44 3.17 -7.53 -5.03
N MET A 45 4.15 -7.74 -4.15
CA MET A 45 5.56 -7.56 -4.47
C MET A 45 6.02 -8.54 -5.57
N THR A 46 5.59 -9.81 -5.49
CA THR A 46 5.89 -10.81 -6.54
C THR A 46 5.33 -10.40 -7.89
N LEU A 47 4.06 -9.94 -7.94
CA LEU A 47 3.44 -9.51 -9.20
C LEU A 47 4.11 -8.27 -9.80
N ILE A 48 4.52 -7.30 -8.97
CA ILE A 48 5.26 -6.11 -9.42
C ILE A 48 6.61 -6.51 -10.02
N ASP A 49 7.33 -7.44 -9.39
CA ASP A 49 8.61 -7.93 -9.92
C ASP A 49 8.45 -8.70 -11.24
N GLN A 50 7.39 -9.50 -11.35
CA GLN A 50 7.03 -10.19 -12.59
C GLN A 50 6.66 -9.21 -13.71
N LEU A 51 5.87 -8.17 -13.42
CA LEU A 51 5.54 -7.10 -14.35
C LEU A 51 6.79 -6.39 -14.84
N LYS A 52 7.70 -6.04 -13.92
CA LYS A 52 8.97 -5.37 -14.25
C LYS A 52 9.87 -6.23 -15.13
N THR A 53 10.04 -7.51 -14.76
CA THR A 53 10.88 -8.45 -15.51
C THR A 53 10.32 -8.70 -16.90
N THR A 54 9.00 -8.86 -17.02
CA THR A 54 8.33 -9.07 -18.30
C THR A 54 8.42 -7.83 -19.18
N ASP A 55 8.23 -6.64 -18.62
CA ASP A 55 8.38 -5.37 -19.32
C ASP A 55 9.80 -5.19 -19.90
N GLN A 56 10.85 -5.53 -19.12
CA GLN A 56 12.23 -5.54 -19.60
C GLN A 56 12.46 -6.54 -20.75
N ARG A 57 11.82 -7.72 -20.69
CA ARG A 57 11.88 -8.71 -21.77
C ARG A 57 11.17 -8.24 -23.04
N ILE A 58 10.06 -7.52 -22.89
CA ILE A 58 9.33 -6.91 -24.01
C ILE A 58 10.19 -5.81 -24.64
N ALA A 59 10.76 -4.91 -23.82
CA ALA A 59 11.59 -3.80 -24.29
C ALA A 59 12.88 -4.24 -25.01
N SER A 60 13.46 -5.38 -24.62
CA SER A 60 14.64 -5.98 -25.26
C SER A 60 14.31 -6.87 -26.46
N HIS A 61 13.02 -7.07 -26.77
CA HIS A 61 12.62 -7.98 -27.83
C HIS A 61 12.90 -7.36 -29.23
N PRO A 62 13.49 -8.11 -30.18
CA PRO A 62 13.84 -7.58 -31.52
C PRO A 62 12.67 -6.99 -32.32
N HIS A 63 11.45 -7.41 -32.00
CA HIS A 63 10.23 -7.00 -32.67
C HIS A 63 9.39 -5.99 -31.86
N VAL A 64 9.98 -5.27 -30.90
CA VAL A 64 9.25 -4.32 -30.04
C VAL A 64 8.47 -3.26 -30.82
N ASN A 65 8.93 -2.86 -32.01
CA ASN A 65 8.21 -1.89 -32.87
C ASN A 65 6.82 -2.39 -33.29
N GLN A 66 6.59 -3.70 -33.28
CA GLN A 66 5.28 -4.29 -33.59
C GLN A 66 4.20 -3.92 -32.56
N LEU A 67 4.59 -3.50 -31.35
CA LEU A 67 3.64 -3.01 -30.35
C LEU A 67 2.92 -1.73 -30.80
N THR A 68 3.53 -0.97 -31.72
CA THR A 68 2.95 0.26 -32.30
C THR A 68 2.47 0.07 -33.73
N GLU A 69 3.06 -0.87 -34.48
CA GLU A 69 2.72 -1.12 -35.88
C GLU A 69 1.51 -2.06 -36.04
N ASP A 70 1.31 -2.99 -35.10
CA ASP A 70 0.18 -3.92 -35.08
C ASP A 70 -0.95 -3.36 -34.22
N GLU A 71 -2.11 -3.14 -34.83
CA GLU A 71 -3.28 -2.57 -34.17
C GLU A 71 -3.78 -3.43 -33.01
N HIS A 72 -3.72 -4.75 -33.12
CA HIS A 72 -4.13 -5.67 -32.05
C HIS A 72 -3.18 -5.57 -30.86
N LEU A 73 -1.86 -5.59 -31.11
CA LEU A 73 -0.87 -5.45 -30.01
C LEU A 73 -0.95 -4.07 -29.35
N SER A 74 -1.14 -3.01 -30.14
CA SER A 74 -1.33 -1.65 -29.63
C SER A 74 -2.55 -1.56 -28.71
N GLN A 75 -3.68 -2.18 -29.09
CA GLN A 75 -4.87 -2.27 -28.23
C GLN A 75 -4.58 -2.97 -26.90
N VAL A 76 -3.86 -4.10 -26.93
CA VAL A 76 -3.51 -4.84 -25.70
C VAL A 76 -2.57 -4.01 -24.81
N VAL A 77 -1.60 -3.31 -25.40
CA VAL A 77 -0.70 -2.42 -24.65
C VAL A 77 -1.49 -1.28 -23.99
N ASN A 78 -2.42 -0.65 -24.70
CA ASN A 78 -3.30 0.38 -24.15
C ASN A 78 -4.16 -0.16 -22.99
N GLN A 79 -4.66 -1.39 -23.12
CA GLN A 79 -5.40 -2.05 -22.05
C GLN A 79 -4.53 -2.28 -20.80
N ILE A 80 -3.30 -2.77 -20.98
CA ILE A 80 -2.33 -2.95 -19.89
C ILE A 80 -2.07 -1.62 -19.19
N GLN A 81 -1.81 -0.56 -19.95
CA GLN A 81 -1.55 0.78 -19.41
C GLN A 81 -2.74 1.29 -18.57
N SER A 82 -3.96 1.14 -19.08
CA SER A 82 -5.17 1.52 -18.33
C SER A 82 -5.26 0.78 -17.01
N ILE A 83 -5.06 -0.54 -17.01
CA ILE A 83 -5.12 -1.35 -15.78
C ILE A 83 -4.02 -0.92 -14.79
N VAL A 84 -2.82 -0.64 -15.27
CA VAL A 84 -1.70 -0.21 -14.42
C VAL A 84 -1.98 1.15 -13.79
N ILE A 85 -2.55 2.10 -14.54
CA ILE A 85 -2.97 3.41 -14.01
C ILE A 85 -4.01 3.22 -12.90
N ASP A 86 -5.01 2.37 -13.12
CA ASP A 86 -6.01 2.07 -12.09
C ASP A 86 -5.36 1.42 -10.85
N CYS A 87 -4.42 0.50 -11.05
CA CYS A 87 -3.66 -0.12 -9.97
C CYS A 87 -2.86 0.91 -9.15
N GLN A 88 -2.25 1.91 -9.80
CA GLN A 88 -1.53 2.98 -9.10
C GLN A 88 -2.46 3.79 -8.21
N GLN A 89 -3.65 4.16 -8.71
CA GLN A 89 -4.66 4.89 -7.94
C GLN A 89 -5.14 4.09 -6.72
N VAL A 90 -5.49 2.82 -6.91
CA VAL A 90 -5.94 1.95 -5.80
C VAL A 90 -4.83 1.75 -4.77
N ASN A 91 -3.60 1.51 -5.21
CA ASN A 91 -2.46 1.35 -4.30
C ASN A 91 -2.20 2.62 -3.48
N GLN A 92 -2.35 3.80 -4.08
CA GLN A 92 -2.24 5.07 -3.35
C GLN A 92 -3.33 5.18 -2.26
N MET A 93 -4.60 4.91 -2.61
CA MET A 93 -5.70 4.94 -1.63
C MET A 93 -5.52 3.93 -0.49
N ASN A 94 -5.01 2.74 -0.80
CA ASN A 94 -4.68 1.72 0.21
C ASN A 94 -3.54 2.21 1.14
N GLY A 95 -2.49 2.80 0.57
CA GLY A 95 -1.37 3.37 1.33
C GLY A 95 -1.80 4.49 2.28
N GLU A 96 -2.65 5.41 1.81
CA GLU A 96 -3.22 6.46 2.66
C GLU A 96 -4.09 5.89 3.79
N SER A 97 -4.88 4.85 3.50
CA SER A 97 -5.74 4.20 4.49
C SER A 97 -4.94 3.50 5.59
N LEU A 98 -3.86 2.82 5.21
CA LEU A 98 -2.90 2.23 6.15
C LEU A 98 -2.22 3.30 7.02
N ASN A 99 -1.75 4.39 6.41
CA ASN A 99 -1.11 5.48 7.14
C ASN A 99 -2.08 6.09 8.17
N ARG A 100 -3.32 6.39 7.78
CA ARG A 100 -4.35 6.90 8.70
C ARG A 100 -4.63 5.92 9.85
N ALA A 101 -4.68 4.62 9.58
CA ALA A 101 -4.87 3.60 10.61
C ALA A 101 -3.70 3.60 11.60
N GLN A 102 -2.46 3.64 11.12
CA GLN A 102 -1.25 3.71 11.94
C GLN A 102 -1.20 4.97 12.81
N LEU A 103 -1.54 6.14 12.25
CA LEU A 103 -1.56 7.40 12.97
C LEU A 103 -2.59 7.38 14.11
N SER A 104 -3.77 6.84 13.81
CA SER A 104 -4.86 6.71 14.79
C SER A 104 -4.48 5.78 15.94
N PHE A 105 -3.85 4.64 15.61
CA PHE A 105 -3.35 3.69 16.60
C PHE A 105 -2.26 4.32 17.48
N THR A 106 -1.30 5.03 16.87
CA THR A 106 -0.22 5.73 17.58
C THR A 106 -0.78 6.79 18.53
N LYS A 107 -1.78 7.56 18.08
CA LYS A 107 -2.46 8.56 18.93
C LYS A 107 -3.15 7.91 20.12
N LEU A 108 -3.85 6.80 19.92
CA LEU A 108 -4.50 6.05 20.99
C LEU A 108 -3.47 5.52 22.00
N ASN A 109 -2.38 4.89 21.52
CA ASN A 109 -1.32 4.38 22.37
C ASN A 109 -0.69 5.49 23.24
N ASN A 110 -0.39 6.64 22.63
CA ASN A 110 0.12 7.82 23.35
C ASN A 110 -0.87 8.31 24.42
N MET A 111 -2.18 8.29 24.14
CA MET A 111 -3.20 8.68 25.11
C MET A 111 -3.26 7.69 26.28
N LEU A 112 -3.25 6.38 26.01
CA LEU A 112 -3.25 5.34 27.04
C LEU A 112 -2.02 5.43 27.95
N GLN A 113 -0.82 5.63 27.38
CA GLN A 113 0.41 5.82 28.16
C GLN A 113 0.34 7.06 29.06
N ARG A 114 -0.21 8.18 28.57
CA ARG A 114 -0.43 9.40 29.38
C ARG A 114 -1.44 9.17 30.50
N THR A 115 -2.48 8.37 30.27
CA THR A 115 -3.46 7.99 31.30
C THR A 115 -2.81 7.12 32.37
N HIS A 116 -2.07 6.06 32.00
CA HIS A 116 -1.37 5.21 32.98
C HIS A 116 -0.31 5.97 33.79
N GLY A 117 0.38 6.96 33.19
CA GLY A 117 1.29 7.85 33.92
C GLY A 117 0.60 8.78 34.93
N LYS A 118 -0.72 9.00 34.82
CA LYS A 118 -1.54 9.77 35.77
C LYS A 118 -2.30 8.91 36.80
N VAL A 119 -2.58 7.63 36.50
CA VAL A 119 -3.28 6.72 37.45
C VAL A 119 -2.40 6.35 38.66
N GLY A 120 -1.07 6.55 38.58
CA GLY A 120 -0.17 6.46 39.74
C GLY A 120 -0.24 7.63 40.73
N MET A 121 -1.10 8.64 40.51
CA MET A 121 -1.19 9.86 41.32
C MET A 121 -2.55 10.00 42.04
N THR A 122 -3.17 8.89 42.44
CA THR A 122 -4.34 8.92 43.32
C THR A 122 -4.06 8.18 44.63
N TYR A 123 -3.89 9.00 45.68
CA TYR A 123 -3.89 8.71 47.12
C TYR A 123 -2.86 7.70 47.63
N ASN A 124 -1.66 8.19 47.99
CA ASN A 124 -1.05 7.74 49.24
C ASN A 124 -1.59 8.61 50.39
N ALA A 125 -1.92 8.00 51.52
CA ALA A 125 -2.56 8.62 52.68
C ALA A 125 -1.64 9.59 53.47
N GLY A 126 -0.72 10.29 52.81
CA GLY A 126 0.40 11.03 53.43
C GLY A 126 0.46 12.54 53.17
N GLY A 127 -0.51 13.12 52.46
CA GLY A 127 -0.73 14.58 52.49
C GLY A 127 0.42 15.49 52.05
N GLN A 128 1.21 15.12 51.03
CA GLN A 128 2.14 16.07 50.39
C GLN A 128 2.10 15.95 48.86
N THR A 129 1.44 16.93 48.22
CA THR A 129 1.44 17.12 46.77
C THR A 129 2.58 18.03 46.38
N HIS A 130 3.68 17.48 45.88
CA HIS A 130 4.63 18.29 45.11
C HIS A 130 4.14 18.40 43.67
N THR A 131 3.35 19.44 43.41
CA THR A 131 3.07 19.91 42.05
C THR A 131 4.35 20.53 41.49
N ILE A 132 5.18 19.73 40.83
CA ILE A 132 6.16 20.28 39.90
C ILE A 132 5.39 20.69 38.65
N SER A 133 4.80 21.87 38.74
CA SER A 133 4.24 22.61 37.61
C SER A 133 5.40 23.08 36.74
N THR A 134 5.71 22.33 35.70
CA THR A 134 6.19 22.90 34.46
C THR A 134 5.34 22.36 33.32
N LEU A 135 4.08 22.85 33.31
CA LEU A 135 3.29 22.99 32.10
C LEU A 135 4.09 23.82 31.08
N GLY A 136 4.96 23.15 30.32
CA GLY A 136 5.61 23.69 29.13
C GLY A 136 4.62 23.71 27.97
N THR A 137 3.57 24.50 28.08
CA THR A 137 2.72 24.90 26.95
C THR A 137 3.56 25.76 26.00
N ASN A 138 3.99 25.18 24.88
CA ASN A 138 4.30 25.92 23.67
C ASN A 138 3.74 25.15 22.47
N ILE A 139 2.43 25.25 22.30
CA ILE A 139 1.80 25.00 20.99
C ILE A 139 2.13 26.24 20.15
N LYS A 140 2.84 26.05 19.03
CA LYS A 140 2.96 27.06 17.97
C LYS A 140 1.75 26.94 17.04
N ALA A 141 1.10 28.08 16.81
CA ALA A 141 0.26 28.33 15.65
C ALA A 141 1.10 28.39 14.37
#